data_AF-A0A8T0AIK6-F1
#
_entry.id   AF-A0A8T0AIK6-F1
#
_cell.length_a   1.000
_cell.length_b   1.000
_cell.length_c   1.000
_cell.angle_alpha   90.00
_cell.angle_beta   90.00
_cell.angle_gamma   90.00
#
_symmetry.space_group_name_H-M   'P 1'
#
loop_
_entity.id
_entity.type
_entity.pdbx_description
1 polymer ?
#
loop_
_entity_poly.entity_id
_entity_poly.type
_entity_poly.pdbx_seq_one_letter_code
_entity_poly.pdbx_strand_id
1 'polypeptide(L)'
;MPYLLHHYLGLLLLPLLSLGLYSGDEDYYDFSGGELQNEAHASFYKWISIAKQMRIDIHSVCDEQFARDFPGMRNMSDFDHQRIETPLLGFSDGCLPFDFKAQKCVQQIYTGLRVYQAYLPYVDNGTSARILEIKVRTARLLGLIKGTGNVHDVEVHPTFLRDLVSGTQWRKKTVTHSILYNFLNFMIVTNRAINYIKAKKLMKHGVKEDKWLSKYVH
;
A
#
# COMPACT_ATOMS: atom_id res chain seq x y z
N MET A 1 -59.69 41.04 2.89
CA MET A 1 -59.28 42.35 2.34
C MET A 1 -58.60 43.13 3.45
N PRO A 2 -57.47 43.85 3.26
CA PRO A 2 -56.62 44.13 2.08
C PRO A 2 -55.25 43.37 2.16
N TYR A 3 -54.62 42.95 1.06
CA TYR A 3 -53.69 43.64 0.14
C TYR A 3 -52.41 44.22 0.76
N LEU A 4 -51.25 43.63 0.41
CA LEU A 4 -50.11 44.36 -0.18
C LEU A 4 -49.14 43.38 -0.88
N LEU A 5 -48.88 43.71 -2.15
CA LEU A 5 -48.05 43.03 -3.14
C LEU A 5 -46.62 43.60 -3.15
N HIS A 6 -45.71 42.85 -3.80
CA HIS A 6 -44.42 43.24 -4.40
C HIS A 6 -43.22 43.41 -3.45
N HIS A 7 -41.99 42.98 -3.75
CA HIS A 7 -41.37 42.45 -4.98
C HIS A 7 -40.08 41.67 -4.63
N TYR A 8 -39.83 40.61 -5.41
CA TYR A 8 -38.59 39.91 -5.74
C TYR A 8 -37.24 40.59 -5.42
N LEU A 9 -36.27 39.79 -4.94
CA LEU A 9 -34.90 39.84 -5.47
C LEU A 9 -34.19 38.47 -5.31
N GLY A 10 -33.47 38.07 -6.36
CA GLY A 10 -33.10 36.69 -6.69
C GLY A 10 -32.24 35.92 -5.68
N LEU A 11 -32.68 34.69 -5.39
CA LEU A 11 -31.81 33.63 -4.87
C LEU A 11 -31.17 32.91 -6.06
N LEU A 12 -29.87 33.14 -6.21
CA LEU A 12 -28.97 32.37 -7.07
C LEU A 12 -29.01 30.89 -6.64
N LEU A 13 -29.64 30.06 -7.48
CA LEU A 13 -29.47 28.61 -7.47
C LEU A 13 -28.06 28.30 -8.02
N LEU A 14 -27.11 28.05 -7.13
CA LEU A 14 -25.85 27.42 -7.50
C LEU A 14 -26.07 25.90 -7.60
N PRO A 15 -25.71 25.25 -8.73
CA PRO A 15 -25.74 23.81 -8.83
C PRO A 15 -24.66 23.21 -7.93
N LEU A 16 -25.08 22.37 -6.99
CA LEU A 16 -24.20 21.48 -6.24
C LEU A 16 -23.44 20.61 -7.26
N LEU A 17 -22.14 20.88 -7.37
CA LEU A 17 -21.16 20.02 -8.01
C LEU A 17 -21.25 18.63 -7.38
N SER A 18 -21.90 17.71 -8.08
CA SER A 18 -21.75 16.28 -7.89
C SER A 18 -20.30 15.91 -8.18
N LEU A 19 -19.48 15.84 -7.12
CA LEU A 19 -18.24 15.08 -7.15
C LEU A 19 -18.62 13.61 -7.34
N GLY A 20 -18.70 13.21 -8.61
CA GLY A 20 -18.71 11.82 -9.01
C GLY A 20 -17.48 11.14 -8.42
N LEU A 21 -17.73 10.29 -7.43
CA LEU A 21 -16.82 9.26 -6.98
C LEU A 21 -16.46 8.42 -8.20
N TYR A 22 -15.27 8.66 -8.77
CA TYR A 22 -14.67 7.78 -9.75
C TYR A 22 -14.22 6.51 -9.03
N SER A 23 -15.16 5.59 -8.87
CA SER A 23 -14.91 4.18 -8.57
C SER A 23 -14.39 3.52 -9.84
N GLY A 24 -13.09 3.64 -10.09
CA GLY A 24 -12.40 2.89 -11.14
C GLY A 24 -12.16 1.45 -10.68
N ASP A 25 -13.21 0.63 -10.75
CA ASP A 25 -13.14 -0.83 -10.61
C ASP A 25 -13.42 -1.43 -11.98
N GLU A 26 -12.47 -1.26 -12.89
CA GLU A 26 -12.48 -1.90 -14.20
C GLU A 26 -11.04 -2.14 -14.64
N ASP A 27 -10.71 -3.42 -14.90
CA ASP A 27 -9.81 -3.87 -15.95
C ASP A 27 -9.57 -5.39 -15.80
N TYR A 28 -10.56 -6.16 -16.28
CA TYR A 28 -10.37 -7.53 -16.74
C TYR A 28 -9.61 -7.46 -18.07
N TYR A 29 -8.30 -7.67 -18.05
CA TYR A 29 -7.51 -7.93 -19.27
C TYR A 29 -7.17 -9.41 -19.34
N ASP A 30 -7.96 -10.12 -20.13
CA ASP A 30 -7.59 -11.41 -20.70
C ASP A 30 -6.72 -11.14 -21.94
N PHE A 31 -5.44 -11.52 -21.87
CA PHE A 31 -4.57 -11.59 -23.04
C PHE A 31 -4.08 -13.02 -23.17
N SER A 32 -4.84 -13.80 -23.94
CA SER A 32 -4.40 -15.04 -24.56
C SER A 32 -3.46 -14.72 -25.73
N GLY A 33 -2.29 -15.38 -25.74
CA GLY A 33 -1.47 -15.61 -26.94
C GLY A 33 -0.35 -14.61 -27.22
N GLY A 34 0.90 -15.07 -27.07
CA GLY A 34 2.08 -14.40 -27.64
C GLY A 34 3.32 -14.51 -26.75
N GLU A 35 4.01 -15.65 -26.81
CA GLU A 35 5.30 -15.91 -26.19
C GLU A 35 6.37 -14.87 -26.57
N LEU A 36 7.35 -14.71 -25.67
CA LEU A 36 8.50 -13.78 -25.67
C LEU A 36 8.27 -12.41 -25.00
N GLN A 37 7.69 -12.39 -23.80
CA GLN A 37 7.82 -11.22 -22.91
C GLN A 37 9.04 -11.39 -22.00
N ASN A 38 10.05 -10.55 -22.24
CA ASN A 38 11.22 -10.27 -21.42
C ASN A 38 11.06 -10.69 -19.94
N GLU A 39 11.99 -11.48 -19.40
CA GLU A 39 12.01 -11.93 -18.00
C GLU A 39 11.84 -10.79 -16.98
N ALA A 40 12.27 -9.58 -17.36
CA ALA A 40 12.12 -8.35 -16.59
C ALA A 40 10.66 -7.85 -16.46
N HIS A 41 9.73 -8.30 -17.30
CA HIS A 41 8.30 -7.99 -17.23
C HIS A 41 7.59 -8.99 -16.32
N ALA A 42 7.90 -10.28 -16.46
CA ALA A 42 7.37 -11.35 -15.61
C ALA A 42 7.64 -11.14 -14.11
N SER A 43 8.75 -10.46 -13.76
CA SER A 43 9.09 -10.14 -12.37
C SER A 43 8.16 -9.10 -11.73
N PHE A 44 7.79 -8.02 -12.44
CA PHE A 44 6.89 -6.99 -11.90
C PHE A 44 5.45 -7.49 -11.74
N TYR A 45 4.95 -8.33 -12.65
CA TYR A 45 3.63 -8.94 -12.46
C TYR A 45 3.57 -9.78 -11.18
N LYS A 46 4.65 -10.53 -10.86
CA LYS A 46 4.76 -11.27 -9.61
C LYS A 46 4.76 -10.33 -8.39
N TRP A 47 5.47 -9.20 -8.45
CA TRP A 47 5.47 -8.22 -7.37
C TRP A 47 4.07 -7.67 -7.11
N ILE A 48 3.38 -7.26 -8.18
CA ILE A 48 2.03 -6.70 -8.11
C ILE A 48 1.06 -7.71 -7.51
N SER A 49 1.08 -8.95 -7.99
CA SER A 49 0.21 -10.02 -7.50
C SER A 49 0.43 -10.28 -6.00
N ILE A 50 1.68 -10.43 -5.59
CA ILE A 50 2.02 -10.69 -4.17
C ILE A 50 1.64 -9.49 -3.29
N ALA A 51 1.99 -8.26 -3.70
CA ALA A 51 1.69 -7.05 -2.94
C ALA A 51 0.17 -6.80 -2.82
N LYS A 52 -0.60 -7.09 -3.88
CA LYS A 52 -2.06 -6.98 -3.87
C LYS A 52 -2.67 -7.97 -2.88
N GLN A 53 -2.23 -9.23 -2.94
CA GLN A 53 -2.74 -10.26 -2.04
C GLN A 53 -2.39 -9.96 -0.59
N MET A 54 -1.14 -9.55 -0.30
CA MET A 54 -0.72 -9.12 1.03
C MET A 54 -1.61 -8.00 1.57
N ARG A 55 -1.90 -6.97 0.78
CA ARG A 55 -2.79 -5.87 1.20
C ARG A 55 -4.16 -6.39 1.63
N ILE A 56 -4.73 -7.32 0.86
CA ILE A 56 -6.04 -7.92 1.14
C ILE A 56 -5.99 -8.72 2.45
N ASP A 57 -4.97 -9.56 2.63
CA ASP A 57 -4.87 -10.39 3.83
C ASP A 57 -4.61 -9.55 5.08
N ILE A 58 -3.75 -8.53 4.99
CA ILE A 58 -3.46 -7.63 6.11
C ILE A 58 -4.73 -6.86 6.49
N HIS A 59 -5.52 -6.39 5.51
CA HIS A 59 -6.81 -5.76 5.78
C HIS A 59 -7.75 -6.70 6.54
N SER A 60 -7.93 -7.93 6.03
CA SER A 60 -8.79 -8.94 6.67
C SER A 60 -8.36 -9.20 8.11
N VAL A 61 -7.06 -9.41 8.35
CA VAL A 61 -6.56 -9.69 9.70
C VAL A 61 -6.67 -8.45 10.61
N CYS A 62 -6.47 -7.25 10.08
CA CYS A 62 -6.65 -6.01 10.82
C CYS A 62 -8.11 -5.86 11.30
N ASP A 63 -9.08 -6.12 10.42
CA ASP A 63 -10.50 -6.05 10.75
C ASP A 63 -10.92 -7.14 11.74
N GLU A 64 -10.50 -8.40 11.49
CA GLU A 64 -10.76 -9.54 12.38
C GLU A 64 -10.19 -9.29 13.78
N GLN A 65 -8.96 -8.76 13.86
CA GLN A 65 -8.31 -8.41 15.12
C GLN A 65 -9.05 -7.27 15.83
N PHE A 66 -9.44 -6.23 15.09
CA PHE A 66 -10.17 -5.10 15.66
C PHE A 66 -11.52 -5.52 16.24
N ALA A 67 -12.32 -6.26 15.46
CA ALA A 67 -13.63 -6.75 15.87
C ALA A 67 -13.57 -7.66 17.12
N ARG A 68 -12.54 -8.51 17.21
CA ARG A 68 -12.35 -9.43 18.33
C ARG A 68 -11.88 -8.70 19.60
N ASP A 69 -10.88 -7.82 19.46
CA ASP A 69 -10.15 -7.30 20.62
C ASP A 69 -10.74 -6.01 21.18
N PHE A 70 -11.56 -5.29 20.40
CA PHE A 70 -12.16 -3.98 20.72
C PHE A 70 -13.67 -3.94 20.44
N PRO A 71 -14.47 -4.85 21.03
CA PRO A 71 -15.91 -4.90 20.77
C PRO A 71 -16.60 -3.59 21.18
N GLY A 72 -17.48 -3.08 20.31
CA GLY A 72 -18.26 -1.86 20.56
C GLY A 72 -17.53 -0.54 20.25
N MET A 73 -16.24 -0.60 19.87
CA MET A 73 -15.53 0.59 19.39
C MET A 73 -15.79 0.81 17.90
N ARG A 74 -16.05 2.07 17.51
CA ARG A 74 -16.24 2.45 16.10
C ARG A 74 -14.92 2.61 15.35
N ASN A 75 -13.88 3.09 16.04
CA ASN A 75 -12.53 3.25 15.52
C ASN A 75 -11.53 3.25 16.70
N MET A 76 -10.24 3.39 16.39
CA MET A 76 -9.14 3.40 17.37
C MET A 76 -8.57 4.79 17.63
N SER A 77 -9.26 5.87 17.23
CA SER A 77 -8.70 7.23 17.34
C SER A 77 -8.40 7.62 18.78
N ASP A 78 -9.20 7.13 19.73
CA ASP A 78 -9.05 7.42 21.16
C ASP A 78 -7.73 6.87 21.74
N PHE A 79 -7.08 5.96 21.02
CA PHE A 79 -5.82 5.32 21.42
C PHE A 79 -4.65 5.66 20.50
N ASP A 80 -4.76 6.71 19.70
CA ASP A 80 -3.70 7.14 18.78
C ASP A 80 -2.38 7.40 19.51
N HIS A 81 -2.43 7.95 20.72
CA HIS A 81 -1.28 8.17 21.61
C HIS A 81 -0.59 6.88 22.08
N GLN A 82 -1.23 5.72 21.91
CA GLN A 82 -0.69 4.42 22.30
C GLN A 82 -0.11 3.67 21.09
N ARG A 83 -0.32 4.16 19.87
CA ARG A 83 0.21 3.54 18.65
C ARG A 83 1.73 3.60 18.65
N ILE A 84 2.33 2.55 18.10
CA ILE A 84 3.77 2.52 17.90
C ILE A 84 4.09 3.20 16.57
N GLU A 85 5.20 3.93 16.55
CA GLU A 85 5.75 4.43 15.31
C GLU A 85 6.33 3.26 14.51
N THR A 86 5.86 3.11 13.28
CA THR A 86 6.40 2.15 12.32
C THR A 86 6.57 2.84 10.97
N PRO A 87 7.47 2.35 10.10
CA PRO A 87 7.71 2.99 8.81
C PRO A 87 6.44 3.13 7.99
N LEU A 88 6.14 4.37 7.61
CA LEU A 88 5.15 4.71 6.60
C LEU A 88 5.90 5.27 5.41
N LEU A 89 5.40 5.01 4.20
CA LEU A 89 5.93 5.66 3.01
C LEU A 89 5.32 7.05 2.89
N GLY A 90 6.16 8.08 2.94
CA GLY A 90 5.81 9.49 2.79
C GLY A 90 6.39 10.13 1.52
N PHE A 91 6.22 11.44 1.40
CA PHE A 91 6.74 12.24 0.27
C PHE A 91 8.25 12.08 0.09
N SER A 92 9.01 12.13 1.19
CA SER A 92 10.47 12.03 1.13
C SER A 92 10.98 10.71 0.55
N ASP A 93 10.17 9.66 0.45
CA ASP A 93 10.59 8.33 -0.02
C ASP A 93 10.70 8.22 -1.54
N GLY A 94 10.23 9.22 -2.28
CA GLY A 94 10.27 9.24 -3.74
C GLY A 94 9.39 8.17 -4.38
N CYS A 95 8.36 7.72 -3.64
CA CYS A 95 7.36 6.77 -4.10
C CYS A 95 6.07 7.42 -4.61
N LEU A 96 5.94 8.74 -4.46
CA LEU A 96 4.76 9.49 -4.90
C LEU A 96 4.99 10.13 -6.28
N PRO A 97 3.94 10.41 -7.07
CA PRO A 97 4.10 10.87 -8.44
C PRO A 97 4.96 12.14 -8.60
N PHE A 98 4.85 13.10 -7.67
CA PHE A 98 5.52 14.39 -7.76
C PHE A 98 7.04 14.34 -7.53
N ASP A 99 7.52 13.40 -6.72
CA ASP A 99 8.93 13.27 -6.32
C ASP A 99 9.54 11.91 -6.72
N PHE A 100 8.90 11.24 -7.68
CA PHE A 100 9.16 9.83 -7.94
C PHE A 100 10.60 9.54 -8.38
N LYS A 101 11.30 8.73 -7.56
CA LYS A 101 12.66 8.23 -7.80
C LYS A 101 12.66 6.71 -7.63
N ALA A 102 12.52 5.98 -8.73
CA ALA A 102 12.35 4.52 -8.75
C ALA A 102 13.31 3.78 -7.82
N GLN A 103 14.62 4.08 -7.90
CA GLN A 103 15.64 3.43 -7.06
C GLN A 103 15.43 3.71 -5.57
N LYS A 104 15.18 4.97 -5.22
CA LYS A 104 14.90 5.39 -3.83
C LYS A 104 13.64 4.71 -3.33
N CYS A 105 12.58 4.70 -4.14
CA CYS A 105 11.31 4.09 -3.76
C CYS A 105 11.44 2.57 -3.52
N VAL A 106 12.10 1.85 -4.43
CA VAL A 106 12.33 0.40 -4.26
C VAL A 106 13.15 0.11 -3.00
N GLN A 107 14.16 0.93 -2.70
CA GLN A 107 14.91 0.83 -1.45
C GLN A 107 14.01 1.07 -0.23
N GLN A 108 13.13 2.08 -0.24
CA GLN A 108 12.25 2.37 0.89
C GLN A 108 11.18 1.30 1.10
N ILE A 109 10.62 0.76 0.01
CA ILE A 109 9.73 -0.41 0.07
C ILE A 109 10.46 -1.59 0.70
N TYR A 110 11.70 -1.87 0.26
CA TYR A 110 12.50 -2.96 0.80
C TYR A 110 12.77 -2.80 2.29
N THR A 111 13.25 -1.62 2.71
CA THR A 111 13.53 -1.30 4.12
C THR A 111 12.26 -1.41 4.97
N GLY A 112 11.14 -0.85 4.53
CA GLY A 112 9.87 -0.94 5.26
C GLY A 112 9.36 -2.37 5.41
N LEU A 113 9.43 -3.18 4.34
CA LEU A 113 9.07 -4.60 4.39
C LEU A 113 9.95 -5.39 5.37
N ARG A 114 11.25 -5.06 5.48
CA ARG A 114 12.15 -5.67 6.47
C ARG A 114 11.75 -5.33 7.91
N VAL A 115 11.30 -4.11 8.15
CA VAL A 115 10.78 -3.69 9.46
C VAL A 115 9.50 -4.45 9.81
N TYR A 116 8.54 -4.53 8.89
CA TYR A 116 7.32 -5.31 9.13
C TYR A 116 7.59 -6.82 9.25
N GLN A 117 8.58 -7.35 8.52
CA GLN A 117 9.04 -8.73 8.70
C GLN A 117 9.48 -8.99 10.16
N ALA A 118 10.16 -8.03 10.79
CA ALA A 118 10.56 -8.12 12.19
C ALA A 118 9.39 -7.95 13.18
N TYR A 119 8.32 -7.25 12.79
CA TYR A 119 7.11 -7.07 13.60
C TYR A 119 6.14 -8.27 13.56
N LEU A 120 6.09 -9.01 12.45
CA LEU A 120 5.12 -10.09 12.25
C LEU A 120 5.12 -11.22 13.30
N PRO A 121 6.23 -11.58 13.97
CA PRO A 121 6.19 -12.53 15.08
C PRO A 121 5.34 -12.07 16.28
N TYR A 122 5.16 -10.76 16.47
CA TYR A 122 4.48 -10.19 17.63
C TYR A 122 2.99 -9.94 17.42
N VAL A 123 2.53 -10.03 16.17
CA VAL A 123 1.12 -9.94 15.79
C VAL A 123 0.38 -11.27 16.09
N ASP A 124 1.13 -12.32 16.44
CA ASP A 124 0.64 -13.69 16.58
C ASP A 124 0.24 -14.01 18.03
N ASN A 125 -1.06 -14.11 18.30
CA ASN A 125 -1.59 -14.72 19.54
C ASN A 125 -2.50 -15.93 19.26
N GLY A 126 -2.49 -16.48 18.04
CA GLY A 126 -3.43 -17.51 17.63
C GLY A 126 -3.52 -17.70 16.12
N THR A 127 -2.41 -18.08 15.49
CA THR A 127 -2.32 -18.86 14.23
C THR A 127 -3.43 -18.65 13.20
N SER A 128 -3.77 -17.40 12.87
CA SER A 128 -4.58 -17.16 11.67
C SER A 128 -3.75 -17.61 10.47
N ALA A 129 -4.27 -18.54 9.67
CA ALA A 129 -3.61 -18.99 8.43
C ALA A 129 -3.22 -17.79 7.55
N ARG A 130 -3.99 -16.69 7.61
CA ARG A 130 -3.67 -15.44 6.92
C ARG A 130 -2.39 -14.77 7.43
N ILE A 131 -2.10 -14.80 8.74
CA ILE A 131 -0.84 -14.26 9.28
C ILE A 131 0.35 -15.06 8.76
N LEU A 132 0.23 -16.40 8.70
CA LEU A 132 1.29 -17.24 8.12
C LEU A 132 1.50 -16.90 6.64
N GLU A 133 0.42 -16.76 5.88
CA GLU A 133 0.49 -16.35 4.48
C GLU A 133 1.13 -14.95 4.31
N ILE A 134 0.81 -13.99 5.18
CA ILE A 134 1.44 -12.66 5.18
C ILE A 134 2.95 -12.79 5.44
N LYS A 135 3.37 -13.62 6.41
CA LYS A 135 4.80 -13.89 6.69
C LYS A 135 5.51 -14.45 5.45
N VAL A 136 4.94 -15.46 4.82
CA VAL A 136 5.48 -16.10 3.61
C VAL A 136 5.56 -15.11 2.44
N ARG A 137 4.48 -14.37 2.19
CA ARG A 137 4.42 -13.39 1.08
C ARG A 137 5.36 -12.21 1.30
N THR A 138 5.52 -11.75 2.53
CA THR A 138 6.51 -10.71 2.89
C THR A 138 7.92 -11.18 2.55
N ALA A 139 8.30 -12.40 2.97
CA ALA A 139 9.61 -12.98 2.66
C ALA A 139 9.82 -13.16 1.15
N ARG A 140 8.79 -13.63 0.43
CA ARG A 140 8.84 -13.80 -1.02
C ARG A 140 9.02 -12.48 -1.76
N LEU A 141 8.28 -11.44 -1.38
CA LEU A 141 8.38 -10.12 -1.99
C LEU A 141 9.76 -9.50 -1.73
N LEU A 142 10.28 -9.61 -0.51
CA LEU A 142 11.65 -9.21 -0.18
C LEU A 142 12.69 -9.92 -1.05
N GLY A 143 12.58 -11.24 -1.21
CA GLY A 143 13.48 -12.01 -2.07
C GLY A 143 13.44 -11.56 -3.53
N LEU A 144 12.24 -11.30 -4.06
CA LEU A 144 12.08 -10.80 -5.42
C LEU A 144 12.65 -9.38 -5.61
N ILE A 145 12.48 -8.49 -4.64
CA ILE A 145 13.06 -7.14 -4.66
C ILE A 145 14.58 -7.21 -4.60
N LYS A 146 15.13 -7.99 -3.65
CA LYS A 146 16.57 -8.20 -3.49
C LYS A 146 17.22 -8.80 -4.73
N GLY A 147 16.53 -9.74 -5.39
CA GLY A 147 16.99 -10.38 -6.63
C GLY A 147 17.18 -9.41 -7.80
N THR A 148 16.70 -8.17 -7.72
CA THR A 148 16.97 -7.15 -8.75
C THR A 148 18.35 -6.50 -8.65
N GLY A 149 19.08 -6.71 -7.55
CA GLY A 149 20.39 -6.10 -7.30
C GLY A 149 20.33 -4.59 -6.98
N ASN A 150 19.13 -4.02 -6.90
CA ASN A 150 18.91 -2.58 -6.74
C ASN A 150 18.66 -2.15 -5.29
N VAL A 151 18.90 -3.02 -4.31
CA VAL A 151 18.69 -2.71 -2.90
C VAL A 151 19.84 -3.23 -2.08
N HIS A 152 20.10 -2.55 -0.97
CA HIS A 152 21.09 -2.97 0.02
C HIS A 152 20.38 -3.31 1.33
N ASP A 153 20.93 -4.29 2.05
CA ASP A 153 20.47 -4.63 3.38
C ASP A 153 20.81 -3.48 4.33
N VAL A 154 19.77 -2.97 5.00
CA VAL A 154 19.92 -2.05 6.11
C VAL A 154 19.63 -2.83 7.37
N GLU A 155 20.44 -2.63 8.41
CA GLU A 155 20.19 -3.24 9.71
C GLU A 155 18.89 -2.69 10.29
N VAL A 156 17.94 -3.59 10.50
CA VAL A 156 16.62 -3.25 11.04
C VAL A 156 16.64 -3.54 12.51
N HIS A 157 16.62 -2.48 13.31
CA HIS A 157 16.39 -2.54 14.74
C HIS A 157 14.92 -2.23 14.98
N PRO A 158 14.05 -3.24 15.12
CA PRO A 158 12.69 -2.95 15.54
C PRO A 158 12.73 -2.29 16.92
N THR A 159 12.26 -1.06 17.00
CA THR A 159 12.23 -0.26 18.23
C THR A 159 11.54 -1.04 19.35
N PHE A 160 12.27 -1.31 20.44
CA PHE A 160 11.83 -1.91 21.72
C PHE A 160 10.66 -2.91 21.70
N LEU A 161 10.60 -3.83 20.73
CA LEU A 161 9.52 -4.82 20.66
C LEU A 161 9.42 -5.69 21.92
N ARG A 162 10.57 -5.97 22.53
CA ARG A 162 10.65 -6.76 23.76
C ARG A 162 9.90 -6.09 24.91
N ASP A 163 9.99 -4.76 25.02
CA ASP A 163 9.37 -4.00 26.10
C ASP A 163 7.88 -3.70 25.78
N LEU A 164 7.54 -3.60 24.50
CA LEU A 164 6.16 -3.45 24.02
C LEU A 164 5.30 -4.69 24.30
N VAL A 165 5.92 -5.88 24.28
CA VAL A 165 5.23 -7.17 24.42
C VAL A 165 5.27 -7.71 25.86
N SER A 166 6.17 -7.23 26.73
CA SER A 166 6.13 -7.53 28.17
C SER A 166 5.00 -6.80 28.93
N GLY A 167 4.19 -5.98 28.25
CA GLY A 167 3.10 -5.21 28.83
C GLY A 167 1.80 -5.99 29.11
N THR A 168 0.80 -5.25 29.58
CA THR A 168 -0.55 -5.76 29.85
C THR A 168 -1.21 -6.35 28.60
N GLN A 169 -2.23 -7.21 28.77
CA GLN A 169 -3.01 -7.72 27.63
C GLN A 169 -3.60 -6.60 26.77
N TRP A 170 -4.03 -5.50 27.41
CA TRP A 170 -4.46 -4.30 26.71
C TRP A 170 -3.35 -3.73 25.81
N ARG A 171 -2.14 -3.53 26.35
CA ARG A 171 -1.01 -3.02 25.57
C ARG A 171 -0.69 -3.92 24.37
N LYS A 172 -0.70 -5.24 24.57
CA LYS A 172 -0.48 -6.22 23.49
C LYS A 172 -1.51 -6.04 22.37
N LYS A 173 -2.80 -5.98 22.70
CA LYS A 173 -3.89 -5.77 21.72
C LYS A 173 -3.69 -4.47 20.93
N THR A 174 -3.40 -3.36 21.61
CA THR A 174 -3.21 -2.06 20.96
C THR A 174 -1.97 -2.02 20.07
N VAL A 175 -0.86 -2.62 20.51
CA VAL A 175 0.37 -2.72 19.71
C VAL A 175 0.15 -3.60 18.48
N THR A 176 -0.51 -4.76 18.63
CA THR A 176 -0.86 -5.63 17.50
C THR A 176 -1.72 -4.89 16.48
N HIS A 177 -2.75 -4.18 16.93
CA HIS A 177 -3.58 -3.38 16.05
C HIS A 177 -2.77 -2.29 15.32
N SER A 178 -1.92 -1.57 16.06
CA SER A 178 -1.05 -0.53 15.49
C SER A 178 -0.11 -1.08 14.41
N ILE A 179 0.47 -2.27 14.61
CA ILE A 179 1.33 -2.93 13.61
C ILE A 179 0.52 -3.24 12.35
N LEU A 180 -0.64 -3.90 12.50
CA LEU A 180 -1.49 -4.30 11.37
C LEU A 180 -2.00 -3.09 10.57
N TYR A 181 -2.50 -2.07 11.27
CA TYR A 181 -3.02 -0.85 10.68
C TYR A 181 -1.95 -0.09 9.91
N ASN A 182 -0.76 0.09 10.50
CA ASN A 182 0.32 0.79 9.81
C ASN A 182 0.85 -0.05 8.64
N PHE A 183 0.93 -1.38 8.77
CA PHE A 183 1.36 -2.26 7.69
C PHE A 183 0.38 -2.21 6.50
N LEU A 184 -0.93 -2.14 6.78
CA LEU A 184 -1.95 -1.95 5.75
C LEU A 184 -1.71 -0.64 4.98
N ASN A 185 -1.52 0.48 5.69
CA ASN A 185 -1.25 1.78 5.08
C ASN A 185 0.04 1.77 4.24
N PHE A 186 1.10 1.18 4.78
CA PHE A 186 2.34 0.97 4.05
C PHE A 186 2.12 0.16 2.76
N MET A 187 1.33 -0.92 2.82
CA MET A 187 1.04 -1.75 1.66
C MET A 187 0.13 -1.07 0.63
N ILE A 188 -0.78 -0.19 1.03
CA ILE A 188 -1.56 0.65 0.11
C ILE A 188 -0.63 1.50 -0.75
N VAL A 189 0.31 2.20 -0.12
CA VAL A 189 1.29 3.05 -0.84
C VAL A 189 2.23 2.20 -1.67
N THR A 190 2.71 1.07 -1.14
CA THR A 190 3.58 0.12 -1.85
C THR A 190 2.91 -0.41 -3.13
N ASN A 191 1.64 -0.81 -3.06
CA ASN A 191 0.90 -1.27 -4.24
C ASN A 191 0.83 -0.18 -5.33
N ARG A 192 0.52 1.06 -4.95
CA ARG A 192 0.50 2.20 -5.89
C ARG A 192 1.87 2.43 -6.50
N ALA A 193 2.92 2.43 -5.68
CA ALA A 193 4.29 2.65 -6.13
C ALA A 193 4.80 1.57 -7.09
N ILE A 194 4.54 0.28 -6.81
CA ILE A 194 4.92 -0.83 -7.71
C ILE A 194 4.23 -0.70 -9.08
N ASN A 195 2.93 -0.37 -9.09
CA ASN A 195 2.21 -0.13 -10.35
C ASN A 195 2.81 1.06 -11.11
N TYR A 196 3.16 2.14 -10.43
CA TYR A 196 3.79 3.30 -11.05
C TYR A 196 5.19 2.98 -11.60
N ILE A 197 6.01 2.20 -10.87
CA ILE A 197 7.30 1.69 -11.34
C ILE A 197 7.13 0.90 -12.64
N LYS A 198 6.17 -0.04 -12.69
CA LYS A 198 5.85 -0.81 -13.89
C LYS A 198 5.47 0.11 -15.05
N ALA A 199 4.51 1.00 -14.85
CA ALA A 199 4.03 1.91 -15.90
C ALA A 199 5.16 2.77 -16.48
N LYS A 200 6.00 3.36 -15.61
CA LYS A 200 7.15 4.17 -16.05
C LYS A 200 8.20 3.35 -16.80
N LYS A 201 8.40 2.09 -16.41
CA LYS A 201 9.33 1.19 -17.11
C LYS A 201 8.81 0.86 -18.51
N LEU A 202 7.51 0.55 -18.64
CA LEU A 202 6.87 0.28 -19.94
C LEU A 202 6.96 1.49 -20.89
N MET A 203 6.65 2.70 -20.39
CA MET A 203 6.78 3.93 -21.19
C MET A 203 8.21 4.17 -21.69
N LYS A 204 9.22 3.89 -20.85
CA LYS A 204 10.64 4.02 -21.26
C LYS A 204 11.06 3.01 -22.32
N HIS A 205 10.46 1.82 -22.34
CA HIS A 205 10.74 0.80 -23.35
C HIS A 205 10.09 1.17 -24.70
N GLY A 206 8.82 1.58 -24.71
CA GLY A 206 8.15 2.01 -25.95
C GLY A 206 8.87 3.17 -26.65
N VAL A 207 9.26 4.21 -25.91
CA VAL A 207 10.01 5.36 -26.46
C VAL A 207 11.38 4.94 -27.02
N LYS A 208 12.02 3.90 -26.47
CA LYS A 208 13.30 3.39 -26.99
C LYS A 208 13.11 2.58 -28.27
N GLU A 209 12.04 1.80 -28.37
CA GLU A 209 11.70 1.03 -29.57
C GLU A 209 11.35 1.96 -30.74
N ASP A 210 10.53 2.99 -30.51
CA ASP A 210 10.19 3.99 -31.52
C ASP A 210 11.43 4.74 -32.05
N LYS A 211 12.37 5.06 -31.14
CA LYS A 211 13.64 5.70 -31.50
C LYS A 211 14.59 4.76 -32.25
N TRP A 212 14.49 3.46 -32.00
CA TRP A 212 15.27 2.46 -32.74
C TRP A 212 14.69 2.29 -34.15
N LEU A 213 13.38 2.09 -34.28
CA LEU A 213 12.70 1.95 -35.57
C LEU A 213 12.90 3.16 -36.49
N SER A 214 12.82 4.38 -35.96
CA SER A 214 13.08 5.60 -36.74
C SER A 214 14.53 5.77 -37.22
N LYS A 215 15.50 5.02 -36.66
CA LYS A 215 16.90 5.05 -37.09
C LYS A 215 17.19 4.09 -38.26
N TYR A 216 16.38 3.06 -38.44
CA TYR A 216 16.59 2.01 -39.45
C TYR A 216 15.56 2.01 -40.58
N VAL A 217 14.54 2.86 -40.47
CA VAL A 217 13.59 3.15 -41.56
C VAL A 217 14.04 4.44 -42.26
N HIS A 218 15.18 4.39 -42.94
CA HIS A 218 15.65 5.38 -43.92
C HIS A 218 16.49 4.71 -44.99
#